data_AF-A0A402ATI6-F1
#
_entry.id   AF-A0A402ATI6-F1
#
_cell.length_a   1.000
_cell.length_b   1.000
_cell.length_c   1.000
_cell.angle_alpha   90.00
_cell.angle_beta   90.00
_cell.angle_gamma   90.00
#
_symmetry.space_group_name_H-M   'P 1'
#
loop_
_entity.id
_entity.type
_entity.pdbx_description
1 polymer ?
#
loop_
_entity_poly.entity_id
_entity_poly.type
_entity_poly.pdbx_seq_one_letter_code
_entity_poly.pdbx_strand_id
1 'polypeptide(L)'
;MLRRVLAGSRYLILLAVAGSLLASIILLLYGTITIVKLAIELAIHPIFTTEDAKPLSVACIEVIDLFLLATVLYIVALGLYELFIGSDLPTFPWLVIETLDDLKVKLIGVIIVLLAVTFLAYVVEWKGSNNILPLGVGIGLILFALGFILSKVDTNHSPEEPGPLHEANGDS
;
A
#
# COMPACT_ATOMS: atom_id res chain seq x y z
N MET A 1 36.42 12.32 4.36
CA MET A 1 35.82 11.26 5.20
C MET A 1 34.30 11.16 5.04
N LEU A 2 33.55 12.27 4.98
CA LEU A 2 32.09 12.27 4.69
C LEU A 2 31.70 11.49 3.41
N ARG A 3 32.43 11.67 2.30
CA ARG A 3 32.17 10.95 1.03
C ARG A 3 32.24 9.41 1.15
N ARG A 4 33.00 8.84 2.09
CA ARG A 4 33.05 7.38 2.32
C ARG A 4 31.84 6.88 3.13
N VAL A 5 31.32 7.71 4.04
CA VAL A 5 30.08 7.43 4.77
C VAL A 5 28.86 7.53 3.83
N LEU A 6 28.85 8.52 2.92
CA LEU A 6 27.85 8.60 1.84
C LEU A 6 28.02 7.51 0.76
N ALA A 7 29.22 7.00 0.52
CA ALA A 7 29.41 5.86 -0.39
C ALA A 7 28.96 4.52 0.25
N GLY A 8 29.06 4.41 1.58
CA GLY A 8 28.55 3.26 2.34
C GLY A 8 27.02 3.24 2.45
N SER A 9 26.36 4.40 2.48
CA SER A 9 24.89 4.46 2.50
C SER A 9 24.28 3.81 1.27
N ARG A 10 24.91 3.94 0.09
CA ARG A 10 24.40 3.34 -1.15
C ARG A 10 24.29 1.81 -1.07
N TYR A 11 25.22 1.14 -0.39
CA TYR A 11 25.15 -0.31 -0.20
C TYR A 11 24.05 -0.72 0.79
N LEU A 12 23.84 0.04 1.87
CA LEU A 12 22.75 -0.21 2.81
C LEU A 12 21.38 0.00 2.17
N ILE A 13 21.25 1.02 1.32
CA ILE A 13 20.01 1.29 0.59
C ILE A 13 19.74 0.20 -0.46
N LEU A 14 20.76 -0.26 -1.19
CA LEU A 14 20.60 -1.39 -2.11
C LEU A 14 20.12 -2.66 -1.37
N LEU A 15 20.58 -2.90 -0.14
CA LEU A 15 20.08 -4.00 0.68
C LEU A 15 18.61 -3.81 1.06
N ALA A 16 18.20 -2.58 1.42
CA ALA A 16 16.81 -2.26 1.73
C ALA A 16 15.89 -2.39 0.50
N VAL A 17 16.34 -1.93 -0.66
CA VAL A 17 15.64 -2.09 -1.95
C VAL A 17 15.50 -3.57 -2.28
N ALA A 18 16.59 -4.35 -2.23
CA ALA A 18 16.55 -5.78 -2.52
C ALA A 18 15.62 -6.54 -1.55
N GLY A 19 15.68 -6.20 -0.25
CA GLY A 19 14.83 -6.80 0.77
C GLY A 19 13.34 -6.50 0.57
N SER A 20 12.99 -5.24 0.28
CA SER A 20 11.60 -4.83 0.03
C SER A 20 11.04 -5.40 -1.28
N LEU A 21 11.86 -5.49 -2.33
CA LEU A 21 11.50 -6.11 -3.60
C LEU A 21 11.31 -7.63 -3.45
N LEU A 22 12.19 -8.30 -2.71
CA LEU A 22 12.04 -9.73 -2.44
C LEU A 22 10.79 -10.00 -1.59
N ALA A 23 10.53 -9.17 -0.58
CA ALA A 23 9.33 -9.28 0.24
C ALA A 23 8.05 -9.09 -0.60
N SER A 24 7.99 -8.08 -1.47
CA SER A 24 6.81 -7.88 -2.33
C SER A 24 6.56 -9.07 -3.25
N ILE A 25 7.61 -9.65 -3.85
CA ILE A 25 7.48 -10.85 -4.68
C ILE A 25 6.93 -12.03 -3.87
N ILE A 26 7.45 -12.26 -2.67
CA ILE A 26 6.99 -13.35 -1.80
C ILE A 26 5.50 -13.17 -1.45
N LEU A 27 5.09 -11.95 -1.08
CA LEU A 27 3.69 -11.68 -0.76
C LEU A 27 2.77 -11.81 -1.97
N LEU A 28 3.18 -11.33 -3.16
CA LEU A 28 2.43 -11.50 -4.41
C LEU A 28 2.22 -12.98 -4.74
N LEU A 29 3.29 -13.79 -4.63
CA LEU A 29 3.21 -15.22 -4.87
C LEU A 29 2.32 -15.92 -3.84
N TYR A 30 2.47 -15.57 -2.57
CA TYR A 30 1.65 -16.13 -1.49
C TYR A 30 0.16 -15.80 -1.70
N GLY A 31 -0.18 -14.54 -1.95
CA GLY A 31 -1.56 -14.12 -2.24
C GLY A 31 -2.14 -14.83 -3.47
N THR A 32 -1.33 -15.00 -4.52
CA THR A 32 -1.73 -15.74 -5.73
C THR A 32 -1.99 -17.21 -5.44
N ILE A 33 -1.15 -17.87 -4.64
CA ILE A 33 -1.36 -19.27 -4.26
C ILE A 33 -2.62 -19.40 -3.41
N THR A 34 -2.87 -18.47 -2.49
CA THR A 34 -4.05 -18.47 -1.63
C THR A 34 -5.34 -18.31 -2.44
N ILE A 35 -5.40 -17.37 -3.39
CA ILE A 35 -6.60 -17.20 -4.23
C ILE A 35 -6.85 -18.41 -5.13
N VAL A 36 -5.79 -19.03 -5.67
CA VAL A 36 -5.91 -20.24 -6.50
C VAL A 36 -6.44 -21.40 -5.68
N LYS A 37 -5.94 -21.61 -4.46
CA LYS A 37 -6.44 -22.65 -3.55
C LYS A 37 -7.92 -22.42 -3.23
N LEU A 38 -8.29 -21.19 -2.88
CA LEU A 38 -9.68 -20.82 -2.58
C LEU A 38 -10.60 -21.07 -3.78
N ALA A 39 -10.16 -20.71 -4.99
CA ALA A 39 -10.92 -20.95 -6.21
C ALA A 39 -11.10 -22.45 -6.51
N ILE A 40 -10.07 -23.27 -6.32
CA ILE A 40 -10.15 -24.72 -6.48
C ILE A 40 -11.11 -25.32 -5.46
N GLU A 41 -11.02 -24.91 -4.19
CA GLU A 41 -11.89 -25.40 -3.12
C GLU A 41 -13.36 -25.09 -3.40
N LEU A 42 -13.67 -23.88 -3.88
CA LEU A 42 -15.02 -23.51 -4.32
C LEU A 42 -15.50 -24.29 -5.54
N ALA A 43 -14.61 -24.65 -6.46
CA ALA A 43 -14.95 -25.45 -7.63
C ALA A 43 -15.27 -26.91 -7.27
N ILE A 44 -14.59 -27.47 -6.26
CA ILE A 44 -14.80 -28.84 -5.78
C ILE A 44 -16.01 -28.93 -4.84
N HIS A 45 -16.16 -27.94 -3.95
CA HIS A 45 -17.25 -27.85 -2.98
C HIS A 45 -18.07 -26.57 -3.24
N PRO A 46 -18.97 -26.58 -4.24
CA PRO A 46 -19.82 -25.44 -4.51
C PRO A 46 -20.70 -25.15 -3.30
N ILE A 47 -20.55 -23.93 -2.78
CA ILE A 47 -21.31 -23.43 -1.64
C ILE A 47 -22.75 -23.18 -2.07
N PHE A 48 -23.72 -23.80 -1.40
CA PHE A 48 -25.15 -23.62 -1.67
C PHE A 48 -25.91 -22.87 -0.55
N THR A 49 -25.24 -22.47 0.53
CA THR A 49 -25.88 -21.81 1.68
C THR A 49 -25.28 -20.44 2.00
N THR A 50 -26.09 -19.54 2.56
CA THR A 50 -25.68 -18.18 2.92
C THR A 50 -24.76 -18.12 4.16
N GLU A 51 -24.68 -19.20 4.94
CA GLU A 51 -23.80 -19.28 6.13
C GLU A 51 -22.32 -19.39 5.78
N ASP A 52 -22.01 -20.02 4.64
CA ASP A 52 -20.64 -20.25 4.17
C ASP A 52 -20.08 -19.03 3.38
N ALA A 53 -20.93 -18.06 3.02
CA ALA A 53 -20.51 -16.87 2.27
C ALA A 53 -19.69 -15.88 3.11
N LYS A 54 -19.90 -15.87 4.44
CA LYS A 54 -19.16 -15.01 5.37
C LYS A 54 -17.66 -15.35 5.44
N PRO A 55 -17.24 -16.59 5.75
CA PRO A 55 -15.81 -16.93 5.78
C PRO A 55 -15.14 -16.74 4.43
N LEU A 56 -15.86 -16.99 3.32
CA LEU A 56 -15.34 -16.69 1.98
C LEU A 56 -15.06 -15.20 1.79
N SER A 57 -15.97 -14.33 2.23
CA SER A 57 -15.80 -12.88 2.13
C SER A 57 -14.59 -12.40 2.92
N VAL A 58 -14.38 -12.92 4.13
CA VAL A 58 -13.21 -12.60 4.97
C VAL A 58 -11.92 -13.05 4.30
N ALA A 59 -11.86 -14.29 3.80
CA ALA A 59 -10.68 -14.81 3.10
C ALA A 59 -10.32 -13.97 1.85
N CYS A 60 -11.31 -13.52 1.10
CA CYS A 60 -11.10 -12.61 -0.03
C CYS A 60 -10.52 -11.25 0.41
N ILE A 61 -11.05 -10.68 1.49
CA ILE A 61 -10.58 -9.40 2.06
C ILE A 61 -9.10 -9.54 2.51
N GLU A 62 -8.75 -10.63 3.18
CA GLU A 62 -7.36 -10.91 3.61
C GLU A 62 -6.40 -11.06 2.43
N VAL A 63 -6.82 -11.71 1.34
CA VAL A 63 -5.99 -11.86 0.14
C VAL A 63 -5.78 -10.52 -0.57
N ILE A 64 -6.83 -9.69 -0.65
CA ILE A 64 -6.72 -8.33 -1.19
C ILE A 64 -5.73 -7.51 -0.36
N ASP A 65 -5.81 -7.62 0.97
CA ASP A 65 -4.89 -6.94 1.89
C ASP A 65 -3.42 -7.31 1.62
N LEU A 66 -3.14 -8.61 1.46
CA LEU A 66 -1.81 -9.11 1.13
C LEU A 66 -1.28 -8.54 -0.19
N PHE A 67 -2.13 -8.43 -1.22
CA PHE A 67 -1.73 -7.81 -2.48
C PHE A 67 -1.44 -6.31 -2.32
N LEU A 68 -2.25 -5.59 -1.54
CA LEU A 68 -1.99 -4.18 -1.26
C LEU A 68 -0.66 -3.98 -0.54
N LEU A 69 -0.38 -4.77 0.51
CA LEU A 69 0.91 -4.72 1.21
C LEU A 69 2.08 -5.03 0.25
N ALA A 70 1.92 -6.03 -0.62
CA ALA A 70 2.94 -6.40 -1.59
C ALA A 70 3.24 -5.27 -2.59
N THR A 71 2.21 -4.68 -3.19
CA THR A 71 2.34 -3.54 -4.10
C THR A 71 3.03 -2.36 -3.43
N VAL A 72 2.82 -2.19 -2.13
CA VAL A 72 3.39 -1.06 -1.40
C VAL A 72 4.85 -1.29 -1.10
N LEU A 73 5.23 -2.49 -0.68
CA LEU A 73 6.63 -2.86 -0.56
C LEU A 73 7.36 -2.70 -1.90
N TYR A 74 6.68 -3.01 -3.01
CA TYR A 74 7.20 -2.76 -4.36
C TYR A 74 7.38 -1.27 -4.67
N ILE A 75 6.37 -0.43 -4.43
CA ILE A 75 6.47 1.03 -4.59
C ILE A 75 7.58 1.61 -3.72
N VAL A 76 7.73 1.12 -2.48
CA VAL A 76 8.79 1.54 -1.57
C VAL A 76 10.16 1.16 -2.11
N ALA A 77 10.32 -0.06 -2.63
CA ALA A 77 11.56 -0.51 -3.26
C ALA A 77 11.94 0.39 -4.44
N LEU A 78 10.98 0.72 -5.31
CA LEU A 78 11.19 1.62 -6.44
C LEU A 78 11.55 3.04 -5.99
N GLY A 79 10.84 3.59 -5.01
CA GLY A 79 11.10 4.93 -4.51
C GLY A 79 12.47 5.07 -3.84
N LEU A 80 12.88 4.07 -3.06
CA LEU A 80 14.23 4.02 -2.49
C LEU A 80 15.30 3.86 -3.57
N TYR A 81 15.01 3.11 -4.63
CA TYR A 81 15.93 2.96 -5.76
C TYR A 81 16.11 4.28 -6.52
N GLU A 82 15.01 4.93 -6.89
CA GLU A 82 15.01 6.19 -7.65
C GLU A 82 15.72 7.31 -6.88
N LEU A 83 15.44 7.44 -5.58
CA LEU A 83 15.99 8.52 -4.75
C LEU A 83 17.50 8.41 -4.50
N PHE A 84 18.07 7.20 -4.48
CA PHE A 84 19.45 6.98 -4.05
C PHE A 84 20.38 6.34 -5.09
N ILE A 85 19.83 5.71 -6.14
CA ILE A 85 20.63 5.10 -7.21
C ILE A 85 20.58 5.97 -8.47
N GLY A 86 19.39 6.40 -8.91
CA GLY A 86 19.21 7.24 -10.08
C GLY A 86 17.92 6.98 -10.84
N SER A 87 17.47 7.99 -11.58
CA SER A 87 16.17 8.10 -12.25
C SER A 87 16.16 7.60 -13.71
N ASP A 88 16.99 6.60 -14.06
CA ASP A 88 17.05 6.03 -15.41
C ASP A 88 15.91 5.04 -15.75
N LEU A 89 14.91 4.91 -14.87
CA LEU A 89 13.73 4.11 -15.13
C LEU A 89 12.70 4.96 -15.88
N PRO A 90 12.07 4.48 -16.97
CA PRO A 90 10.92 5.14 -17.57
C PRO A 90 9.74 5.04 -16.58
N THR A 91 9.68 5.95 -15.61
CA THR A 91 8.64 6.01 -14.58
C THR A 91 7.43 6.80 -15.08
N PHE A 92 6.23 6.40 -14.64
CA PHE A 92 5.01 7.14 -14.92
C PHE A 92 4.96 8.43 -14.07
N PRO A 93 4.29 9.51 -14.53
CA PRO A 93 4.30 10.81 -13.85
C PRO A 93 3.82 10.80 -12.38
N TRP A 94 3.03 9.81 -11.96
CA TRP A 94 2.52 9.67 -10.59
C TRP A 94 3.50 8.98 -9.61
N LEU A 95 4.64 8.48 -10.11
CA LEU A 95 5.65 7.77 -9.33
C LEU A 95 6.96 8.57 -9.18
N VAL A 96 7.02 9.84 -9.59
CA VAL A 96 8.20 10.68 -9.34
C VAL A 96 8.27 10.94 -7.83
N ILE A 97 9.28 10.38 -7.17
CA ILE A 97 9.51 10.54 -5.73
C ILE A 97 10.71 11.47 -5.59
N GLU A 98 10.45 12.75 -5.33
CA GLU A 98 11.48 13.77 -5.22
C GLU A 98 12.15 13.75 -3.84
N THR A 99 11.45 13.25 -2.81
CA THR A 99 11.94 13.26 -1.42
C THR A 99 11.63 11.98 -0.63
N LEU A 100 12.36 11.79 0.48
CA LEU A 100 12.07 10.73 1.46
C LEU A 100 10.69 10.89 2.13
N ASP A 101 10.18 12.12 2.22
CA ASP A 101 8.90 12.38 2.86
C ASP A 101 7.73 11.89 2.00
N ASP A 102 7.85 11.92 0.68
CA ASP A 102 6.84 11.36 -0.23
C ASP A 102 6.73 9.84 -0.09
N LEU A 103 7.88 9.17 0.09
CA LEU A 103 7.92 7.74 0.37
C LEU A 103 7.25 7.41 1.72
N LYS A 104 7.50 8.25 2.73
CA LYS A 104 6.92 8.09 4.07
C LYS A 104 5.41 8.26 4.04
N VAL A 105 4.90 9.27 3.33
CA VAL A 105 3.45 9.52 3.17
C VAL A 105 2.77 8.33 2.48
N LYS A 106 3.37 7.80 1.40
CA LYS A 106 2.84 6.62 0.70
C LYS A 106 2.82 5.38 1.61
N LEU A 107 3.85 5.15 2.42
CA LEU A 107 3.88 4.05 3.40
C LEU A 107 2.79 4.20 4.48
N ILE A 108 2.62 5.41 5.04
CA ILE A 108 1.61 5.68 6.07
C ILE A 108 0.20 5.46 5.51
N GLY A 109 -0.09 5.93 4.29
CA GLY A 109 -1.38 5.72 3.65
C GLY A 109 -1.75 4.24 3.56
N VAL A 110 -0.76 3.38 3.37
CA VAL A 110 -0.97 1.93 3.26
C VAL A 110 -1.24 1.31 4.61
N ILE A 111 -0.47 1.68 5.64
CA ILE A 111 -0.71 1.21 7.02
C ILE A 111 -2.16 1.51 7.43
N ILE A 112 -2.68 2.68 7.07
CA ILE A 112 -4.08 3.05 7.30
C ILE A 112 -5.03 2.09 6.58
N VAL A 113 -4.79 1.80 5.30
CA VAL A 113 -5.61 0.86 4.53
C VAL A 113 -5.58 -0.54 5.14
N LEU A 114 -4.40 -1.06 5.51
CA LEU A 114 -4.26 -2.38 6.13
C LEU A 114 -5.03 -2.49 7.45
N LEU A 115 -4.94 -1.46 8.30
CA LEU A 115 -5.68 -1.41 9.55
C LEU A 115 -7.20 -1.33 9.32
N ALA A 116 -7.64 -0.57 8.32
CA ALA A 116 -9.05 -0.46 7.96
C ALA A 116 -9.60 -1.78 7.41
N VAL A 117 -8.84 -2.46 6.55
CA VAL A 117 -9.22 -3.75 5.95
C VAL A 117 -9.25 -4.85 7.02
N THR A 118 -8.25 -4.89 7.91
CA THR A 118 -8.22 -5.80 9.07
C THR A 118 -9.45 -5.61 9.96
N PHE A 119 -9.84 -4.36 10.22
CA PHE A 119 -11.05 -4.06 10.96
C PHE A 119 -12.30 -4.56 10.24
N LEU A 120 -12.40 -4.31 8.93
CA LEU A 120 -13.54 -4.76 8.14
C LEU A 120 -13.69 -6.28 8.16
N ALA A 121 -12.58 -7.02 8.03
CA ALA A 121 -12.57 -8.48 8.16
C ALA A 121 -13.16 -8.93 9.51
N TYR A 122 -12.73 -8.30 10.61
CA TYR A 122 -13.24 -8.60 11.95
C TYR A 122 -14.74 -8.26 12.11
N VAL A 123 -15.20 -7.15 11.51
CA VAL A 123 -16.62 -6.77 11.54
C VAL A 123 -17.49 -7.77 10.77
N VAL A 124 -17.01 -8.26 9.61
CA VAL A 124 -17.74 -9.24 8.78
C VAL A 124 -17.89 -10.58 9.49
N GLU A 125 -16.91 -10.99 10.29
CA GLU A 125 -16.93 -12.26 11.02
C GLU A 125 -17.76 -12.21 12.32
N TRP A 126 -18.17 -11.02 12.76
CA TRP A 126 -18.81 -10.85 14.06
C TRP A 126 -20.16 -11.60 14.18
N LYS A 127 -20.23 -12.57 15.11
CA LYS A 127 -21.43 -13.38 15.43
C LYS A 127 -22.21 -12.92 16.66
N GLY A 128 -22.02 -11.67 17.12
CA GLY A 128 -22.92 -11.03 18.09
C GLY A 128 -22.70 -11.31 19.58
N SER A 129 -21.64 -12.01 20.00
CA SER A 129 -21.56 -12.55 21.38
C SER A 129 -20.74 -11.74 22.41
N ASN A 130 -19.74 -10.91 22.05
CA ASN A 130 -19.25 -9.84 22.96
C ASN A 130 -18.20 -8.91 22.32
N ASN A 131 -18.23 -7.63 22.69
CA ASN A 131 -17.12 -6.66 22.66
C ASN A 131 -16.43 -6.34 21.32
N ILE A 132 -17.20 -6.04 20.26
CA ILE A 132 -16.68 -5.33 19.07
C ILE A 132 -16.32 -3.87 19.41
N LEU A 133 -17.03 -3.25 20.35
CA LEU A 133 -16.88 -1.83 20.68
C LEU A 133 -15.44 -1.44 21.10
N PRO A 134 -14.75 -2.17 22.02
CA PRO A 134 -13.38 -1.84 22.41
C PRO A 134 -12.38 -1.94 21.25
N LEU A 135 -12.55 -2.95 20.39
CA LEU A 135 -11.68 -3.16 19.23
C LEU A 135 -11.92 -2.07 18.17
N GLY A 136 -13.19 -1.72 17.91
CA GLY A 136 -13.55 -0.63 17.01
C GLY A 136 -13.09 0.73 17.51
N VAL A 137 -13.16 1.00 18.82
CA VAL A 137 -12.61 2.24 19.41
C VAL A 137 -11.10 2.27 19.31
N GLY A 138 -10.41 1.15 19.57
CA GLY A 138 -8.95 1.07 19.45
C GLY A 138 -8.46 1.36 18.03
N ILE A 139 -9.03 0.68 17.04
CA ILE A 139 -8.66 0.88 15.63
C ILE A 139 -9.10 2.26 15.14
N GLY A 140 -10.29 2.72 15.53
CA GLY A 140 -10.78 4.05 15.20
C GLY A 140 -9.87 5.17 15.71
N LEU A 141 -9.31 5.03 16.91
CA LEU A 141 -8.36 5.99 17.48
C LEU A 141 -7.04 6.00 16.69
N ILE A 142 -6.53 4.82 16.31
CA ILE A 142 -5.31 4.71 15.49
C ILE A 142 -5.53 5.33 14.10
N LEU A 143 -6.66 5.01 13.44
CA LEU A 143 -7.01 5.59 12.14
C LEU A 143 -7.20 7.11 12.22
N PHE A 144 -7.83 7.62 13.28
CA PHE A 144 -7.99 9.06 13.50
C PHE A 144 -6.65 9.77 13.70
N ALA A 145 -5.76 9.20 14.52
CA ALA A 145 -4.44 9.76 14.76
C ALA A 145 -3.59 9.80 13.48
N LEU A 146 -3.56 8.69 12.73
CA LEU A 146 -2.83 8.60 11.46
C LEU A 146 -3.43 9.54 10.39
N GLY A 147 -4.75 9.57 10.26
CA GLY A 147 -5.46 10.45 9.33
C GLY A 147 -5.24 11.92 9.63
N PHE A 148 -5.21 12.30 10.91
CA PHE A 148 -4.90 13.67 11.32
C PHE A 148 -3.46 14.08 10.97
N ILE A 149 -2.49 13.18 11.18
CA ILE A 149 -1.09 13.41 10.80
C ILE A 149 -0.96 13.57 9.29
N LEU A 150 -1.60 12.70 8.50
CA LEU A 150 -1.59 12.80 7.04
C LEU A 150 -2.22 14.10 6.53
N SER A 151 -3.38 14.49 7.07
CA SER A 151 -4.04 15.75 6.70
C SER A 151 -3.15 16.97 6.94
N LYS A 152 -2.29 16.93 7.96
CA LYS A 152 -1.30 17.98 8.21
C LYS A 152 -0.11 17.96 7.25
N VAL A 153 0.24 16.80 6.70
CA VAL A 153 1.35 16.66 5.75
C VAL A 153 0.92 17.06 4.34
N ASP A 154 -0.30 16.69 3.92
CA ASP A 154 -0.83 16.96 2.58
C ASP A 154 -1.05 18.47 2.32
N THR A 155 -1.30 19.26 3.36
CA THR A 155 -1.41 20.73 3.24
C THR A 155 -0.13 21.44 2.78
N ASN A 156 1.00 20.74 2.66
CA ASN A 156 2.28 21.31 2.23
C ASN A 156 2.62 21.05 0.75
N HIS A 157 1.79 20.31 0.01
CA HIS A 157 1.89 20.15 -1.44
C HIS A 157 0.58 20.56 -2.09
N SER A 158 0.44 21.86 -2.35
CA SER A 158 -0.63 22.36 -3.21
C SER A 158 -0.45 21.78 -4.62
N PRO A 159 -1.52 21.33 -5.28
CA PRO A 159 -1.44 20.88 -6.67
C PRO A 159 -1.02 22.07 -7.52
N GLU A 160 0.13 21.97 -8.21
CA GLU A 160 0.45 22.90 -9.30
C GLU A 160 -0.67 22.80 -10.34
N GLU A 161 -1.36 23.91 -10.56
CA GLU A 161 -2.32 24.08 -11.64
C GLU A 161 -1.66 23.72 -12.97
N PRO A 162 -2.35 23.02 -13.90
CA PRO A 162 -1.84 22.86 -15.24
C PRO A 162 -1.71 24.24 -15.89
N GLY A 163 -0.48 24.63 -16.20
CA GLY A 163 -0.14 25.92 -16.80
C GLY A 163 -0.89 26.20 -18.11
N PRO A 164 -1.12 27.48 -18.44
CA PRO A 164 -2.05 27.89 -19.48
C PRO A 164 -1.63 27.33 -20.85
N LEU A 165 -2.61 26.74 -21.53
CA LEU A 165 -2.49 26.25 -22.90
C LEU A 165 -2.05 27.42 -23.78
N HIS A 166 -0.84 27.31 -24.34
CA HIS A 166 -0.34 28.25 -25.33
C HIS A 166 -1.16 28.03 -26.61
N GLU A 167 -2.28 28.74 -26.74
CA GLU A 167 -2.97 28.95 -28.02
C GLU A 167 -2.06 29.80 -28.91
N ALA A 168 -1.10 29.15 -29.55
CA ALA A 168 -0.46 29.67 -30.75
C ALA A 168 -1.35 29.33 -31.95
N ASN A 169 -2.46 30.05 -32.10
CA ASN A 169 -3.18 30.15 -33.37
C ASN A 169 -3.19 31.62 -33.81
N GLY A 170 -2.15 31.97 -34.56
CA GLY A 170 -2.02 33.23 -35.28
C GLY A 170 -1.60 32.92 -36.70
N ASP A 171 -2.53 32.37 -37.50
CA ASP A 171 -2.43 32.31 -38.95
C ASP A 171 -3.77 32.74 -39.56
N SER A 172 -3.98 34.06 -39.69
CA SER A 172 -4.68 34.74 -40.81
C SER A 172 -4.53 36.26 -40.68
#